data_AF-A0A7J4NX42-F1
#
_entry.id   AF-A0A7J4NX42-F1
#
_cell.length_a   1.000
_cell.length_b   1.000
_cell.length_c   1.000
_cell.angle_alpha   90.00
_cell.angle_beta   90.00
_cell.angle_gamma   90.00
#
_symmetry.space_group_name_H-M   'P 1'
#
loop_
_entity.id
_entity.type
_entity.pdbx_description
1 polymer ?
#
loop_
_entity_poly.entity_id
_entity_poly.type
_entity_poly.pdbx_seq_one_letter_code
_entity_poly.pdbx_strand_id
1 'polypeptide(L)'
;NRLVTKRISKTEAVKSLLPYDVPTKIGPSDFVPFLGDQKICYISIKGHAFGRCPMDLDLKLQVQDSPNSAGVVIDVIRAVKLALDRGLSGPLTSISAYSFKHPPETMSDHVARDLVEEYIAGKRES
;
A
#
# COMPACT_ATOMS: atom_id res chain seq x y z
N ASN A 1 -10.77 -18.98 -4.90
CA ASN A 1 -11.46 -18.42 -3.70
C ASN A 1 -10.88 -17.05 -3.35
N ARG A 2 -11.65 -15.96 -3.51
CA ARG A 2 -11.23 -14.54 -3.37
C ARG A 2 -10.47 -14.21 -2.08
N LEU A 3 -10.82 -14.88 -0.98
CA LEU A 3 -10.23 -14.65 0.35
C LEU A 3 -8.78 -15.15 0.44
N VAL A 4 -8.44 -16.20 -0.31
CA VAL A 4 -7.09 -16.78 -0.33
C VAL A 4 -6.12 -15.83 -1.04
N THR A 5 -6.50 -15.32 -2.21
CA THR A 5 -5.68 -14.37 -2.97
C THR A 5 -5.45 -13.06 -2.20
N LYS A 6 -6.49 -12.54 -1.53
CA LYS A 6 -6.38 -11.34 -0.66
C LYS A 6 -5.46 -11.55 0.55
N ARG A 7 -5.33 -12.78 1.04
CA ARG A 7 -4.42 -13.11 2.13
C ARG A 7 -2.97 -13.16 1.66
N ILE A 8 -2.72 -13.80 0.53
CA ILE A 8 -1.37 -13.93 -0.07
C ILE A 8 -0.80 -12.54 -0.37
N SER A 9 -1.53 -11.75 -1.18
CA SER A 9 -1.18 -10.36 -1.54
C SER A 9 -0.77 -9.48 -0.35
N LYS A 10 -1.57 -9.46 0.71
CA LYS A 10 -1.26 -8.64 1.89
C LYS A 10 -0.05 -9.16 2.67
N THR A 11 0.08 -10.48 2.76
CA THR A 11 1.20 -11.10 3.51
C THR A 11 2.51 -10.88 2.79
N GLU A 12 2.53 -11.04 1.46
CA GLU A 12 3.69 -10.77 0.63
C GLU A 12 4.11 -9.30 0.68
N ALA A 13 3.14 -8.37 0.58
CA ALA A 13 3.44 -6.93 0.65
C ALA A 13 4.11 -6.52 1.97
N VAL A 14 3.72 -7.11 3.10
CA VAL A 14 4.40 -6.82 4.39
C VAL A 14 5.77 -7.50 4.45
N LYS A 15 5.87 -8.75 3.98
CA LYS A 15 7.15 -9.48 4.00
C LYS A 15 8.20 -8.87 3.07
N SER A 16 7.80 -8.33 1.92
CA SER A 16 8.73 -7.70 0.96
C SER A 16 9.38 -6.44 1.50
N LEU A 17 8.79 -5.81 2.54
CA LEU A 17 9.33 -4.62 3.18
C LEU A 17 10.33 -4.93 4.31
N LEU A 18 10.46 -6.20 4.72
CA LEU A 18 11.35 -6.62 5.80
C LEU A 18 12.61 -7.30 5.22
N PRO A 19 13.81 -6.97 5.73
CA PRO A 19 15.07 -7.56 5.24
C PRO A 19 15.28 -9.02 5.72
N TYR A 20 14.35 -9.59 6.48
CA TYR A 20 14.40 -10.93 7.02
C TYR A 20 12.99 -11.52 7.13
N ASP A 21 12.89 -12.85 7.17
CA ASP A 21 11.61 -13.51 7.34
C ASP A 21 11.09 -13.33 8.78
N VAL A 22 9.80 -13.01 8.88
CA VAL A 22 9.10 -12.85 10.15
C VAL A 22 7.87 -13.75 10.14
N PRO A 23 7.58 -14.46 11.24
CA PRO A 23 6.30 -15.14 11.41
C PRO A 23 5.15 -14.15 11.33
N THR A 24 4.51 -14.10 10.16
CA THR A 24 3.45 -13.13 9.85
C THR A 24 2.15 -13.86 9.53
N LYS A 25 1.06 -13.46 10.19
CA LYS A 25 -0.28 -13.94 9.88
C LYS A 25 -1.21 -12.75 9.67
N ILE A 26 -1.65 -12.57 8.43
CA ILE A 26 -2.66 -11.56 8.10
C ILE A 26 -3.98 -12.27 7.82
N GLY A 27 -5.00 -11.95 8.63
CA GLY A 27 -6.34 -12.49 8.45
C GLY A 27 -7.04 -11.91 7.23
N PRO A 28 -8.02 -12.62 6.65
CA PRO A 28 -8.94 -12.02 5.70
C PRO A 28 -9.72 -10.87 6.37
N SER A 29 -10.19 -9.92 5.57
CA SER A 29 -11.14 -8.92 6.06
C SER A 29 -12.51 -9.58 6.10
N ASP A 30 -13.02 -9.85 7.30
CA ASP A 30 -14.39 -10.31 7.49
C ASP A 30 -15.37 -9.15 7.32
N PHE A 31 -16.56 -9.45 6.77
CA PHE A 31 -17.61 -8.46 6.61
C PHE A 31 -18.52 -8.48 7.83
N VAL A 32 -18.55 -7.38 8.56
CA VAL A 32 -19.40 -7.18 9.73
C VAL A 32 -20.47 -6.15 9.35
N PRO A 33 -21.73 -6.56 9.12
CA PRO A 33 -22.73 -5.71 8.45
C PRO A 33 -22.96 -4.35 9.10
N PHE A 34 -22.95 -4.29 10.44
CA PHE A 34 -23.20 -3.05 11.17
C PHE A 34 -22.05 -2.04 11.10
N LEU A 35 -20.86 -2.45 10.66
CA LEU A 35 -19.74 -1.53 10.46
C LEU A 35 -19.84 -0.72 9.17
N GLY A 36 -20.67 -1.14 8.19
CA GLY A 36 -20.78 -0.44 6.91
C GLY A 36 -19.43 -0.30 6.21
N ASP A 37 -19.02 0.95 5.91
CA ASP A 37 -17.71 1.30 5.30
C ASP A 37 -16.57 1.46 6.33
N GLN A 38 -16.89 1.37 7.62
CA GLN A 38 -15.90 1.47 8.68
C GLN A 38 -15.05 0.20 8.73
N LYS A 39 -13.76 0.37 8.51
CA LYS A 39 -12.76 -0.67 8.57
C LYS A 39 -12.01 -0.59 9.88
N ILE A 40 -12.02 -1.71 10.60
CA ILE A 40 -11.27 -1.89 11.83
C ILE A 40 -10.16 -2.90 11.57
N CYS A 41 -8.93 -2.54 11.92
CA CYS A 41 -7.76 -3.40 11.81
C CYS A 41 -7.03 -3.43 13.15
N TYR A 42 -6.78 -4.65 13.65
CA TYR A 42 -5.93 -4.88 14.80
C TYR A 42 -4.58 -5.38 14.31
N ILE A 43 -3.51 -4.76 14.81
CA ILE A 43 -2.13 -5.06 14.46
C ILE A 43 -1.40 -5.35 15.77
N SER A 44 -0.80 -6.53 15.88
CA SER A 44 0.03 -6.92 17.01
C SER A 44 1.44 -7.21 16.51
N ILE A 45 2.43 -6.56 17.10
CA ILE A 45 3.84 -6.68 16.73
C ILE A 45 4.63 -6.99 17.99
N LYS A 46 5.41 -8.08 17.93
CA LYS A 46 6.35 -8.46 18.98
C LYS A 46 7.77 -8.29 18.46
N GLY A 47 8.65 -7.74 19.27
CA GLY A 47 10.03 -7.48 18.88
C GLY A 47 10.97 -7.34 20.06
N HIS A 48 12.18 -6.89 19.78
CA HIS A 48 13.17 -6.58 20.80
C HIS A 48 13.78 -5.20 20.51
N ALA A 49 13.95 -4.40 21.57
CA ALA A 49 14.68 -3.15 21.55
C ALA A 49 16.18 -3.38 21.87
N PHE A 50 16.91 -2.29 22.13
CA PHE A 50 18.32 -2.35 22.54
C PHE A 50 18.54 -3.30 23.71
N GLY A 51 19.63 -4.08 23.67
CA GLY A 51 19.95 -5.06 24.71
C GLY A 51 19.04 -6.29 24.73
N ARG A 52 18.35 -6.61 23.63
CA ARG A 52 17.34 -7.69 23.55
C ARG A 52 16.19 -7.53 24.54
N CYS A 53 15.91 -6.30 24.95
CA CYS A 53 14.75 -6.01 25.80
C CYS A 53 13.46 -6.32 25.00
N PRO A 54 12.60 -7.24 25.45
CA PRO A 54 11.39 -7.59 24.72
C PRO A 54 10.42 -6.40 24.67
N MET A 55 9.75 -6.24 23.54
CA MET A 55 8.71 -5.22 23.33
C MET A 55 7.49 -5.85 22.65
N ASP A 56 6.32 -5.40 23.07
CA ASP A 56 5.03 -5.75 22.47
C ASP A 56 4.31 -4.45 22.08
N LEU A 57 3.71 -4.43 20.90
CA LEU A 57 2.94 -3.30 20.38
C LEU A 57 1.60 -3.80 19.86
N ASP A 58 0.51 -3.29 20.43
CA ASP A 58 -0.85 -3.52 19.96
C ASP A 58 -1.47 -2.22 19.47
N LEU A 59 -1.95 -2.22 18.22
CA LEU A 59 -2.54 -1.06 17.56
C LEU A 59 -3.92 -1.41 17.03
N LYS A 60 -4.87 -0.47 17.20
CA LYS A 60 -6.19 -0.52 16.58
C LYS A 60 -6.36 0.65 15.61
N LEU A 61 -6.48 0.34 14.32
CA LEU A 61 -6.78 1.32 13.29
C LEU A 61 -8.28 1.28 12.98
N GLN A 62 -8.93 2.44 13.00
CA GLN A 62 -10.33 2.61 12.58
C GLN A 62 -10.41 3.71 11.53
N VAL A 63 -10.85 3.37 10.32
CA VAL A 63 -10.91 4.30 9.19
C VAL A 63 -12.14 4.01 8.33
N GLN A 64 -12.54 4.96 7.50
CA GLN A 64 -13.51 4.71 6.42
C GLN A 64 -12.74 4.25 5.17
N ASP A 65 -13.07 3.09 4.59
CA ASP A 65 -12.27 2.49 3.49
C ASP A 65 -12.51 3.22 2.15
N SER A 66 -13.74 3.68 1.90
CA SER A 66 -14.10 4.33 0.64
C SER A 66 -13.44 5.71 0.47
N PRO A 67 -13.51 6.66 1.44
CA PRO A 67 -12.81 7.93 1.34
C PRO A 67 -11.28 7.79 1.24
N ASN A 68 -10.70 6.83 1.97
CA ASN A 68 -9.27 6.55 1.89
C ASN A 68 -8.84 6.13 0.49
N SER A 69 -9.65 5.30 -0.18
CA SER A 69 -9.36 4.84 -1.54
C SER A 69 -9.65 5.91 -2.59
N ALA A 70 -10.65 6.77 -2.35
CA ALA A 70 -11.04 7.83 -3.27
C ALA A 70 -9.91 8.83 -3.53
N GLY A 71 -9.15 9.23 -2.50
CA GLY A 71 -8.01 10.14 -2.65
C GLY A 71 -6.95 9.58 -3.60
N VAL A 72 -6.57 8.32 -3.43
CA VAL A 72 -5.61 7.62 -4.30
C VAL A 72 -6.10 7.60 -5.75
N VAL A 73 -7.38 7.30 -5.97
CA VAL A 73 -7.96 7.25 -7.33
C VAL A 73 -7.95 8.63 -8.00
N ILE A 74 -8.23 9.71 -7.26
CA ILE A 74 -8.17 11.07 -7.79
C ILE A 74 -6.76 11.40 -8.29
N ASP A 75 -5.73 11.06 -7.52
CA ASP A 75 -4.35 11.31 -7.92
C ASP A 75 -3.93 10.49 -9.14
N VAL A 76 -4.35 9.23 -9.23
CA VAL A 76 -4.14 8.40 -10.42
C VAL A 76 -4.80 9.02 -11.66
N ILE A 77 -6.05 9.48 -11.57
CA ILE A 77 -6.76 10.11 -12.69
C ILE A 77 -6.00 11.36 -13.17
N ARG A 78 -5.54 12.20 -12.24
CA ARG A 78 -4.77 13.41 -12.55
C ARG A 78 -3.44 13.08 -13.22
N ALA A 79 -2.75 12.04 -12.74
CA ALA A 79 -1.49 11.60 -13.31
C ALA A 79 -1.66 11.00 -14.72
N VAL A 80 -2.74 10.26 -14.97
CA VAL A 80 -3.10 9.76 -16.31
C VAL A 80 -3.42 10.93 -17.25
N LYS A 81 -4.15 11.94 -16.78
CA LYS A 81 -4.40 13.15 -17.59
C LYS A 81 -3.10 13.85 -17.96
N LEU A 82 -2.15 13.96 -17.03
CA LEU A 82 -0.83 14.52 -17.29
C LEU A 82 -0.05 13.70 -18.33
N ALA A 83 -0.15 12.37 -18.30
CA ALA A 83 0.47 11.51 -19.30
C ALA A 83 -0.09 11.79 -20.71
N LEU A 84 -1.42 11.88 -20.81
CA LEU A 84 -2.12 12.18 -22.06
C LEU A 84 -1.70 13.54 -22.62
N ASP A 85 -1.59 14.56 -21.76
CA ASP A 85 -1.18 15.91 -22.16
C ASP A 85 0.26 15.97 -22.66
N ARG A 86 1.11 15.04 -22.19
CA ARG A 86 2.49 14.87 -22.64
C ARG A 86 2.65 13.91 -23.82
N GLY A 87 1.56 13.32 -24.32
CA GLY A 87 1.61 12.31 -25.39
C GLY A 87 2.28 11.00 -24.99
N LEU A 88 2.36 10.71 -23.69
CA LEU A 88 2.99 9.50 -23.17
C LEU A 88 2.06 8.29 -23.33
N SER A 89 2.66 7.12 -23.51
CA SER A 89 1.95 5.85 -23.64
C SER A 89 2.69 4.74 -22.90
N GLY A 90 1.96 3.70 -22.50
CA GLY A 90 2.50 2.60 -21.71
C GLY A 90 2.21 2.73 -20.21
N PRO A 91 2.77 1.80 -19.39
CA PRO A 91 2.55 1.80 -17.95
C PRO A 91 3.22 3.00 -17.26
N LEU A 92 2.48 3.69 -16.39
CA LEU A 92 3.04 4.73 -15.50
C LEU A 92 3.60 4.08 -14.24
N THR A 93 4.85 3.64 -14.27
CA THR A 93 5.46 2.79 -13.23
C THR A 93 5.56 3.49 -11.87
N SER A 94 5.94 4.78 -11.82
CA SER A 94 6.00 5.56 -10.58
C SER A 94 4.63 5.68 -9.90
N ILE A 95 3.61 6.10 -10.65
CA ILE A 95 2.24 6.25 -10.17
C ILE A 95 1.67 4.90 -9.74
N SER A 96 1.94 3.86 -10.54
CA SER A 96 1.46 2.52 -10.26
C SER A 96 2.04 1.99 -8.94
N ALA A 97 3.34 2.17 -8.74
CA ALA A 97 4.01 1.75 -7.52
C ALA A 97 3.58 2.51 -6.28
N TYR A 98 3.26 3.80 -6.42
CA TYR A 98 2.77 4.61 -5.31
C TYR A 98 1.32 4.29 -4.94
N SER A 99 0.47 3.97 -5.93
CA SER A 99 -0.98 3.90 -5.74
C SER A 99 -1.54 2.50 -5.58
N PHE A 100 -0.81 1.46 -5.99
CA PHE A 100 -1.32 0.08 -6.02
C PHE A 100 -0.43 -0.90 -5.25
N LYS A 101 -1.07 -1.95 -4.73
CA LYS A 101 -0.41 -3.00 -3.92
C LYS A 101 0.43 -3.98 -4.73
N HIS A 102 0.15 -4.10 -6.02
CA HIS A 102 0.86 -4.98 -6.96
C HIS A 102 1.15 -4.20 -8.25
N PRO A 103 2.11 -3.27 -8.21
CA PRO A 103 2.55 -2.57 -9.39
C PRO A 103 3.35 -3.48 -10.33
N PRO A 104 3.51 -3.10 -11.62
CA PRO A 104 4.42 -3.79 -12.53
C PRO A 104 5.86 -3.82 -12.03
N GLU A 105 6.30 -2.73 -11.39
CA GLU A 105 7.61 -2.60 -10.77
C GLU A 105 7.43 -2.33 -9.27
N THR A 106 7.92 -3.23 -8.42
CA THR A 106 7.80 -3.09 -6.97
C THR A 106 8.95 -2.23 -6.44
N MET A 107 8.62 -1.22 -5.64
CA MET A 107 9.58 -0.31 -5.02
C MET A 107 9.07 0.07 -3.63
N SER A 108 9.96 0.55 -2.76
CA SER A 108 9.56 1.03 -1.43
C SER A 108 8.73 2.31 -1.54
N ASP A 109 7.75 2.49 -0.65
CA ASP A 109 6.82 3.63 -0.65
C ASP A 109 7.50 5.01 -0.74
N HIS A 110 8.62 5.21 -0.05
CA HIS A 110 9.35 6.50 -0.09
C HIS A 110 9.95 6.77 -1.47
N VAL A 111 10.55 5.75 -2.09
CA VAL A 111 11.09 5.85 -3.46
C VAL A 111 9.95 6.11 -4.42
N ALA A 112 8.83 5.37 -4.32
CA ALA A 112 7.67 5.58 -5.16
C ALA A 112 7.15 7.02 -5.10
N ARG A 113 7.05 7.58 -3.89
CA ARG A 113 6.64 8.98 -3.68
C ARG A 113 7.58 9.94 -4.40
N ASP A 114 8.89 9.80 -4.22
CA ASP A 114 9.87 10.70 -4.81
C ASP A 114 9.85 10.62 -6.36
N LEU A 115 9.65 9.42 -6.93
CA LEU A 115 9.47 9.23 -8.37
C LEU A 115 8.19 9.86 -8.90
N VAL A 116 7.11 9.84 -8.13
CA VAL A 116 5.85 10.53 -8.48
C VAL A 116 6.06 12.04 -8.52
N GLU A 117 6.82 12.61 -7.57
CA GLU A 117 7.17 14.04 -7.60
C GLU A 117 8.01 14.41 -8.82
N GLU A 118 8.99 13.57 -9.20
CA GLU A 118 9.75 13.74 -10.44
C GLU A 118 8.86 13.68 -11.69
N TYR A 119 7.93 12.72 -11.73
CA TYR A 119 6.95 12.57 -12.80
C TYR A 119 6.07 13.83 -12.91
N ILE A 120 5.51 14.31 -11.79
CA ILE A 120 4.70 15.54 -11.77
C ILE A 120 5.53 16.74 -12.27
N ALA A 121 6.78 16.87 -11.84
CA ALA A 121 7.70 17.93 -12.26
C ALA A 121 8.18 17.80 -13.73
N GLY A 122 7.88 16.70 -14.42
CA GLY A 122 8.29 16.48 -15.81
C GLY A 122 9.75 16.08 -15.98
N LYS A 123 10.41 15.63 -14.91
CA LYS A 123 11.79 15.13 -14.93
C LYS A 123 11.88 13.65 -15.38
N ARG A 124 10.72 13.01 -15.54
CA ARG A 124 10.53 11.58 -15.79
C ARG A 124 9.24 11.34 -16.56
N GLU A 125 9.23 10.29 -17.38
CA GLU A 125 8.10 9.90 -18.24
C GLU A 125 7.23 8.78 -17.65
N SER A 126 7.78 7.98 -16.72
CA SER A 126 7.10 6.85 -16.09
C SER A 126 7.53 6.68 -14.65
#